data_AF-A0A255R712-F1
#
_entry.id   AF-A0A255R712-F1
#
_cell.length_a   1.000
_cell.length_b   1.000
_cell.length_c   1.000
_cell.angle_alpha   90.00
_cell.angle_beta   90.00
_cell.angle_gamma   90.00
#
_symmetry.space_group_name_H-M   'P 1'
#
loop_
_entity.id
_entity.type
_entity.pdbx_description
1 polymer ?
#
loop_
_entity_poly.entity_id
_entity_poly.type
_entity_poly.pdbx_seq_one_letter_code
_entity_poly.pdbx_strand_id
1 'polypeptide(L)'
;MSRSISTLPMLLRFAFALAVILSARNLVVAQEAPADQPAANEKTPEENFSELLDGIEKDLDELEEKIGFGSPIVEDYYNELQREYRTLSELAGDQGDRDYSHLSESHRELVDRMNVLAISRWYLHNIASQALLKEADYRGTLQQMNTAIREHREAMRDPALSKRYRELMHRSTKLNTERSMRRYMVDFYFDRPHQSRSADPDDPQLAISIQKLSQPLGCLLQLRWNDGHLLLDRDHWKEPFAHQTLDQIEKDLIAELADRGVDIEYEDRSFKYLRDRIFRYNHSSLLFLNFKHQATAYEQKTQATVSVSNETQSLRFVGREIEASMSSSETSLDLFVRELRTPTQDILHFKTHDDGTLLIRQVGEVNFQFEQSAEGDCRWVSVADDVQEYKAKSFADLYREHPEKVDGQLFPFLKSIGIRPPPGRFDPLVVSRVIEWLKTDNEAARQEFERLLSDMESGSFSIRQQAFRSLNENLDKFAILIEQTSPDRLRSIESIARVEEIRKQGNALYKQTDHLIQSFGSLDDSQYLKALLPRISEANQAFVQKRIDELEALPPTTDRK
;
A
#
# COMPACT_ATOMS: atom_id res chain seq x y z
N MET A 1 7.47 59.25 1.71
CA MET A 1 7.08 59.78 0.38
C MET A 1 5.92 58.92 -0.09
N SER A 2 4.68 59.36 0.14
CA SER A 2 3.82 60.10 -0.83
C SER A 2 3.37 59.19 -1.96
N ARG A 3 2.10 59.03 -2.36
CA ARG A 3 0.76 59.61 -2.12
C ARG A 3 -0.17 58.63 -2.88
N SER A 4 -1.22 58.03 -2.32
CA SER A 4 -2.58 58.55 -2.06
C SER A 4 -3.44 58.84 -3.31
N ILE A 5 -4.71 58.39 -3.22
CA ILE A 5 -5.95 58.91 -3.86
C ILE A 5 -6.24 58.32 -5.25
N SER A 6 -7.44 57.89 -5.66
CA SER A 6 -8.86 57.96 -5.23
C SER A 6 -9.61 56.80 -5.92
N THR A 7 -10.74 56.24 -5.48
CA THR A 7 -12.05 56.87 -5.28
C THR A 7 -13.01 55.99 -4.44
N LEU A 8 -13.63 56.61 -3.42
CA LEU A 8 -14.88 56.26 -2.71
C LEU A 8 -16.13 56.38 -3.65
N PRO A 9 -17.42 56.20 -3.25
CA PRO A 9 -18.04 55.85 -1.93
C PRO A 9 -19.24 54.85 -2.02
N MET A 10 -20.01 54.72 -0.92
CA MET A 10 -21.40 54.22 -0.78
C MET A 10 -21.59 52.77 -0.30
N LEU A 11 -21.60 52.59 1.03
CA LEU A 11 -22.81 52.23 1.82
C LEU A 11 -22.42 51.66 3.19
N LEU A 12 -21.86 52.57 4.00
CA LEU A 12 -22.13 52.58 5.43
C LEU A 12 -23.64 52.85 5.57
N ARG A 13 -24.44 51.79 5.83
CA ARG A 13 -25.79 51.83 6.44
C ARG A 13 -26.33 50.39 6.46
N PHE A 14 -25.85 49.52 7.36
CA PHE A 14 -26.64 48.35 7.79
C PHE A 14 -26.17 47.64 9.07
N ALA A 15 -25.10 48.06 9.73
CA ALA A 15 -24.54 47.30 10.87
C ALA A 15 -24.70 47.94 12.26
N PHE A 16 -25.60 48.90 12.45
CA PHE A 16 -25.80 49.53 13.78
C PHE A 16 -27.26 49.84 14.14
N ALA A 17 -28.19 48.99 13.68
CA ALA A 17 -29.63 49.15 13.93
C ALA A 17 -30.36 47.83 14.21
N LEU A 18 -29.76 46.91 14.96
CA LEU A 18 -30.45 45.71 15.46
C LEU A 18 -30.24 45.43 16.96
N ALA A 19 -29.84 46.44 17.73
CA ALA A 19 -29.63 46.34 19.19
C ALA A 19 -30.45 47.35 20.01
N VAL A 20 -31.40 48.08 19.40
CA VAL A 20 -32.22 49.09 20.12
C VAL A 20 -33.74 48.96 19.85
N ILE A 21 -34.18 47.95 19.09
CA ILE A 21 -35.61 47.65 18.92
C ILE A 21 -35.89 46.25 19.45
N LEU A 22 -35.84 46.09 20.77
CA LEU A 22 -36.53 45.03 21.53
C LEU A 22 -36.50 45.36 23.04
N SER A 23 -36.65 46.65 23.37
CA SER A 23 -36.84 47.11 24.74
C SER A 23 -37.84 48.27 24.71
N ALA A 24 -38.95 48.08 25.43
CA ALA A 24 -40.03 49.04 25.68
C ALA A 24 -41.08 49.26 24.56
N ARG A 25 -42.08 48.37 24.51
CA ARG A 25 -43.48 48.74 24.28
C ARG A 25 -44.42 47.78 25.04
N ASN A 26 -44.45 47.93 26.37
CA ASN A 26 -45.59 47.53 27.17
C ASN A 26 -46.66 48.62 26.98
N LEU A 27 -47.50 48.45 25.97
CA LEU A 27 -48.78 49.15 25.88
C LEU A 27 -49.86 48.16 26.34
N VAL A 28 -50.48 48.49 27.47
CA VAL A 28 -51.66 47.82 28.01
C VAL A 28 -52.77 47.89 26.96
N VAL A 29 -53.07 46.76 26.32
CA VAL A 29 -54.34 46.52 25.64
C VAL A 29 -55.05 45.47 26.48
N ALA A 30 -56.07 45.91 27.20
CA ALA A 30 -57.03 45.01 27.83
C ALA A 30 -57.79 44.28 26.71
N GLN A 31 -57.36 43.05 26.42
CA GLN A 31 -58.18 42.10 25.68
C GLN A 31 -59.12 41.43 26.69
N GLU A 32 -60.41 41.61 26.47
CA GLU A 32 -61.47 40.85 27.12
C GLU A 32 -61.21 39.35 26.94
N ALA A 33 -61.27 38.63 28.06
CA ALA A 33 -61.09 37.20 28.12
C ALA A 33 -62.16 36.47 27.30
N PRO A 34 -61.80 35.59 26.35
CA PRO A 34 -62.68 34.52 25.96
C PRO A 34 -62.67 33.47 27.08
N ALA A 35 -63.86 33.25 27.64
CA ALA A 35 -64.14 32.20 28.62
C ALA A 35 -63.84 30.80 28.04
N ASP A 36 -63.33 29.94 28.92
CA ASP A 36 -63.24 28.48 28.83
C ASP A 36 -62.61 27.90 27.56
N GLN A 37 -61.27 27.93 27.53
CA GLN A 37 -60.51 26.78 27.02
C GLN A 37 -60.13 25.89 28.22
N PRO A 38 -60.38 24.58 28.17
CA PRO A 38 -59.96 23.69 29.25
C PRO A 38 -58.44 23.78 29.41
N ALA A 39 -57.97 23.99 30.65
CA ALA A 39 -56.56 24.00 30.99
C ALA A 39 -55.92 22.75 30.38
N ALA A 40 -54.98 22.95 29.46
CA ALA A 40 -54.16 21.86 28.94
C ALA A 40 -53.54 21.17 30.15
N ASN A 41 -53.78 19.87 30.31
CA ASN A 41 -53.18 19.07 31.38
C ASN A 41 -51.68 19.35 31.42
N GLU A 42 -51.22 20.11 32.42
CA GLU A 42 -49.79 20.33 32.64
C GLU A 42 -49.18 18.97 32.97
N LYS A 43 -48.26 18.52 32.11
CA LYS A 43 -47.52 17.27 32.29
C LYS A 43 -46.79 17.32 33.64
N THR A 44 -46.87 16.22 34.38
CA THR A 44 -46.13 16.05 35.63
C THR A 44 -44.62 16.13 35.40
N PRO A 45 -43.81 16.48 36.41
CA PRO A 45 -42.35 16.46 36.32
C PRO A 45 -41.80 15.10 35.83
N GLU A 46 -42.43 14.00 36.22
CA GLU A 46 -42.11 12.63 35.82
C GLU A 46 -42.43 12.37 34.34
N GLU A 47 -43.58 12.83 33.84
CA GLU A 47 -43.94 12.71 32.42
C GLU A 47 -42.99 13.53 31.52
N ASN A 48 -42.68 14.76 31.93
CA ASN A 48 -41.72 15.60 31.21
C ASN A 48 -40.32 14.98 31.19
N PHE A 49 -39.89 14.36 32.30
CA PHE A 49 -38.60 13.68 32.35
C PHE A 49 -38.61 12.40 31.52
N SER A 50 -39.69 11.62 31.52
CA SER A 50 -39.82 10.42 30.69
C SER A 50 -39.74 10.74 29.20
N GLU A 51 -40.45 11.79 28.74
CA GLU A 51 -40.41 12.22 27.33
C GLU A 51 -39.01 12.71 26.92
N LEU A 52 -38.29 13.38 27.83
CA LEU A 52 -36.89 13.73 27.61
C LEU A 52 -36.00 12.49 27.46
N LEU A 53 -36.20 11.47 28.31
CA LEU A 53 -35.47 10.21 28.21
C LEU A 53 -35.79 9.44 26.92
N ASP A 54 -37.03 9.48 26.45
CA ASP A 54 -37.42 8.90 25.15
C ASP A 54 -36.68 9.59 23.99
N GLY A 55 -36.56 10.92 24.04
CA GLY A 55 -35.78 11.69 23.06
C GLY A 55 -34.30 11.33 23.08
N ILE A 56 -33.69 11.24 24.27
CA ILE A 56 -32.29 10.85 24.43
C ILE A 56 -32.05 9.41 23.94
N GLU A 57 -32.96 8.49 24.24
CA GLU A 57 -32.85 7.10 23.80
C GLU A 57 -32.90 6.99 22.27
N LYS A 58 -33.83 7.71 21.63
CA LYS A 58 -33.89 7.82 20.18
C LYS A 58 -32.60 8.39 19.58
N ASP A 59 -32.06 9.46 20.16
CA ASP A 59 -30.80 10.06 19.71
C ASP A 59 -29.63 9.05 19.84
N LEU A 60 -29.61 8.24 20.91
CA LEU A 60 -28.62 7.18 21.10
C LEU A 60 -28.81 6.02 20.11
N ASP A 61 -30.04 5.64 19.78
CA ASP A 61 -30.35 4.64 18.74
C ASP A 61 -29.81 5.10 17.37
N GLU A 62 -30.09 6.35 17.00
CA GLU A 62 -29.59 6.94 15.74
C GLU A 62 -28.06 7.05 15.71
N LEU A 63 -27.43 7.36 16.85
CA LEU A 63 -25.97 7.37 16.97
C LEU A 63 -25.37 5.97 16.84
N GLU A 64 -26.01 4.96 17.43
CA GLU A 64 -25.59 3.56 17.32
C GLU A 64 -25.64 3.05 15.89
N GLU A 65 -26.71 3.35 15.17
CA GLU A 65 -26.85 3.03 13.75
C GLU A 65 -25.72 3.66 12.93
N LYS A 66 -25.37 4.91 13.24
CA LYS A 66 -24.31 5.66 12.53
C LYS A 66 -22.90 5.27 12.92
N ILE A 67 -22.65 4.64 14.09
CA ILE A 67 -21.28 4.35 14.53
C ILE A 67 -20.54 3.39 13.60
N GLY A 68 -21.26 2.55 12.85
CA GLY A 68 -20.69 1.67 11.82
C GLY A 68 -20.02 2.44 10.68
N PHE A 69 -20.84 2.94 9.74
CA PHE A 69 -20.40 3.56 8.50
C PHE A 69 -20.81 5.04 8.37
N GLY A 70 -21.39 5.62 9.41
CA GLY A 70 -21.84 7.01 9.44
C GLY A 70 -23.14 7.27 8.68
N SER A 71 -23.43 6.50 7.63
CA SER A 71 -24.66 6.58 6.83
C SER A 71 -24.95 5.24 6.14
N PRO A 72 -26.24 4.88 5.96
CA PRO A 72 -26.63 3.73 5.15
C PRO A 72 -26.06 3.75 3.72
N ILE A 73 -25.91 4.94 3.11
CA ILE A 73 -25.35 5.06 1.75
C ILE A 73 -23.88 4.61 1.71
N VAL A 74 -23.11 4.94 2.75
CA VAL A 74 -21.70 4.53 2.86
C VAL A 74 -21.59 3.04 3.15
N GLU A 75 -22.48 2.50 3.97
CA GLU A 75 -22.57 1.06 4.23
C GLU A 75 -22.91 0.27 2.96
N ASP A 76 -23.92 0.72 2.21
CA ASP A 76 -24.32 0.11 0.94
C ASP A 76 -23.17 0.12 -0.07
N TYR A 77 -22.46 1.25 -0.18
CA TYR A 77 -21.30 1.36 -1.05
C TYR A 77 -20.14 0.46 -0.59
N TYR A 78 -19.84 0.43 0.71
CA TYR A 78 -18.85 -0.51 1.25
C TYR A 78 -19.22 -1.97 0.93
N ASN A 79 -20.49 -2.35 1.05
CA ASN A 79 -20.98 -3.70 0.75
C ASN A 79 -20.96 -4.01 -0.76
N GLU A 80 -21.11 -3.01 -1.63
CA GLU A 80 -20.89 -3.13 -3.08
C GLU A 80 -19.42 -3.43 -3.38
N LEU A 81 -18.49 -2.62 -2.85
CA LEU A 81 -17.05 -2.85 -3.01
C LEU A 81 -16.62 -4.21 -2.46
N GLN A 82 -17.22 -4.65 -1.34
CA GLN A 82 -16.94 -5.96 -0.75
C GLN A 82 -17.42 -7.12 -1.62
N ARG A 83 -18.56 -6.98 -2.30
CA ARG A 83 -19.04 -7.99 -3.25
C ARG A 83 -18.10 -8.08 -4.45
N GLU A 84 -17.72 -6.94 -5.02
CA GLU A 84 -16.76 -6.89 -6.13
C GLU A 84 -15.42 -7.52 -5.72
N TYR A 85 -14.88 -7.14 -4.56
CA TYR A 85 -13.63 -7.69 -4.02
C TYR A 85 -13.66 -9.22 -3.91
N ARG A 86 -14.76 -9.78 -3.37
CA ARG A 86 -14.92 -11.24 -3.27
C ARG A 86 -14.95 -11.90 -4.64
N THR A 87 -15.69 -11.35 -5.60
CA THR A 87 -15.73 -11.87 -6.98
C THR A 87 -14.34 -11.85 -7.61
N LEU A 88 -13.59 -10.76 -7.48
CA LEU A 88 -12.23 -10.66 -8.01
C LEU A 88 -11.27 -11.62 -7.29
N SER A 89 -11.40 -11.78 -5.98
CA SER A 89 -10.61 -12.73 -5.19
C SER A 89 -10.86 -14.17 -5.62
N GLU A 90 -12.11 -14.52 -5.93
CA GLU A 90 -12.47 -15.85 -6.45
C GLU A 90 -11.89 -16.07 -7.86
N LEU A 91 -11.90 -15.03 -8.71
CA LEU A 91 -11.30 -15.08 -10.05
C LEU A 91 -9.78 -15.18 -10.01
N ALA A 92 -9.11 -14.48 -9.09
CA ALA A 92 -7.68 -14.56 -8.89
C ALA A 92 -7.23 -15.91 -8.31
N GLY A 93 -8.11 -16.57 -7.53
CA GLY A 93 -7.83 -17.85 -6.88
C GLY A 93 -6.58 -17.80 -5.99
N ASP A 94 -5.88 -18.94 -5.86
CA ASP A 94 -4.63 -19.05 -5.07
C ASP A 94 -3.44 -18.29 -5.70
N GLN A 95 -3.63 -17.66 -6.87
CA GLN A 95 -2.55 -16.88 -7.50
C GLN A 95 -2.33 -15.52 -6.83
N GLY A 96 -3.27 -15.05 -5.99
CA GLY A 96 -3.12 -13.79 -5.26
C GLY A 96 -1.94 -13.74 -4.28
N ASP A 97 -1.41 -14.90 -3.88
CA ASP A 97 -0.22 -15.03 -3.03
C ASP A 97 1.09 -15.22 -3.81
N ARG A 98 1.03 -15.30 -5.14
CA ARG A 98 2.23 -15.41 -5.98
C ARG A 98 2.92 -14.06 -6.14
N ASP A 99 4.20 -14.11 -6.49
CA ASP A 99 4.99 -12.92 -6.82
C ASP A 99 4.30 -12.11 -7.93
N TYR A 100 3.95 -10.87 -7.61
CA TYR A 100 3.19 -9.96 -8.49
C TYR A 100 3.88 -9.80 -9.85
N SER A 101 5.21 -9.82 -9.88
CA SER A 101 6.03 -9.72 -11.09
C SER A 101 5.82 -10.87 -12.08
N HIS A 102 5.37 -12.05 -11.61
CA HIS A 102 5.13 -13.23 -12.44
C HIS A 102 3.67 -13.40 -12.87
N LEU A 103 2.78 -12.49 -12.48
CA LEU A 103 1.38 -12.53 -12.91
C LEU A 103 1.26 -12.08 -14.37
N SER A 104 0.32 -12.67 -15.11
CA SER A 104 -0.06 -12.14 -16.42
C SER A 104 -0.66 -10.74 -16.27
N GLU A 105 -0.63 -9.92 -17.31
CA GLU A 105 -1.20 -8.57 -17.30
C GLU A 105 -2.65 -8.56 -16.79
N SER A 106 -3.50 -9.46 -17.32
CA SER A 106 -4.87 -9.62 -16.84
C SER A 106 -4.99 -9.96 -15.36
N HIS A 107 -4.07 -10.75 -14.79
CA HIS A 107 -4.08 -11.06 -13.36
C HIS A 107 -3.54 -9.88 -12.53
N ARG A 108 -2.56 -9.13 -13.04
CA ARG A 108 -2.09 -7.89 -12.39
C ARG A 108 -3.20 -6.86 -12.28
N GLU A 109 -3.95 -6.63 -13.36
CA GLU A 109 -5.12 -5.75 -13.34
C GLU A 109 -6.17 -6.17 -12.30
N LEU A 110 -6.44 -7.48 -12.17
CA LEU A 110 -7.33 -8.01 -11.14
C LEU A 110 -6.79 -7.72 -9.73
N VAL A 111 -5.51 -7.98 -9.48
CA VAL A 111 -4.88 -7.76 -8.17
C VAL A 111 -4.82 -6.27 -7.83
N ASP A 112 -4.52 -5.40 -8.80
CA ASP A 112 -4.53 -3.96 -8.64
C ASP A 112 -5.91 -3.44 -8.26
N ARG A 113 -6.95 -3.91 -8.96
CA ARG A 113 -8.33 -3.57 -8.61
C ARG A 113 -8.67 -4.08 -7.21
N MET A 114 -8.30 -5.30 -6.85
CA MET A 114 -8.49 -5.83 -5.49
C MET A 114 -7.80 -4.99 -4.43
N ASN A 115 -6.57 -4.53 -4.69
CA ASN A 115 -5.82 -3.68 -3.77
C ASN A 115 -6.49 -2.32 -3.58
N VAL A 116 -6.92 -1.67 -4.66
CA VAL A 116 -7.69 -0.41 -4.61
C VAL A 116 -8.97 -0.62 -3.81
N LEU A 117 -9.74 -1.67 -4.10
CA LEU A 117 -10.96 -2.00 -3.35
C LEU A 117 -10.70 -2.22 -1.85
N ALA A 118 -9.61 -2.91 -1.49
CA ALA A 118 -9.25 -3.13 -0.09
C ALA A 118 -8.90 -1.82 0.63
N ILE A 119 -8.16 -0.92 -0.02
CA ILE A 119 -7.84 0.40 0.52
C ILE A 119 -9.12 1.25 0.64
N SER A 120 -9.97 1.25 -0.39
CA SER A 120 -11.23 1.98 -0.40
C SER A 120 -12.18 1.51 0.69
N ARG A 121 -12.32 0.20 0.87
CA ARG A 121 -13.10 -0.39 1.96
C ARG A 121 -12.58 0.03 3.32
N TRP A 122 -11.27 -0.06 3.53
CA TRP A 122 -10.64 0.41 4.77
C TRP A 122 -10.90 1.91 4.99
N TYR A 123 -10.81 2.74 3.93
CA TYR A 123 -11.06 4.18 4.01
C TYR A 123 -12.52 4.47 4.38
N LEU A 124 -13.49 3.83 3.73
CA LEU A 124 -14.91 4.03 4.05
C LEU A 124 -15.22 3.62 5.50
N HIS A 125 -14.68 2.47 5.93
CA HIS A 125 -14.92 1.95 7.27
C HIS A 125 -14.31 2.83 8.36
N ASN A 126 -13.09 3.32 8.16
CA ASN A 126 -12.32 3.97 9.22
C ASN A 126 -12.29 5.50 9.14
N ILE A 127 -12.45 6.07 7.96
CA ILE A 127 -12.32 7.51 7.71
C ILE A 127 -13.69 8.11 7.37
N ALA A 128 -14.39 7.60 6.35
CA ALA A 128 -15.70 8.15 5.95
C ALA A 128 -16.77 8.02 7.04
N SER A 129 -16.77 6.90 7.79
CA SER A 129 -17.65 6.72 8.96
C SER A 129 -17.51 7.84 10.00
N GLN A 130 -16.31 8.40 10.14
CA GLN A 130 -16.03 9.47 11.10
C GLN A 130 -16.45 10.85 10.58
N ALA A 131 -16.42 11.08 9.26
CA ALA A 131 -16.83 12.34 8.65
C ALA A 131 -18.34 12.61 8.83
N LEU A 132 -19.14 11.55 8.80
CA LEU A 132 -20.61 11.65 8.85
C LEU A 132 -21.15 11.66 10.29
N LEU A 133 -20.34 11.26 11.26
CA LEU A 133 -20.64 11.41 12.69
C LEU A 133 -20.35 12.84 13.15
N LYS A 134 -21.31 13.75 12.95
CA LYS A 134 -21.19 15.14 13.40
C LYS A 134 -20.92 15.19 14.91
N GLU A 135 -19.80 15.83 15.29
CA GLU A 135 -19.42 15.98 16.70
C GLU A 135 -20.48 16.71 17.54
N ALA A 136 -21.26 17.58 16.88
CA ALA A 136 -22.37 18.31 17.47
C ALA A 136 -23.48 17.39 18.00
N ASP A 137 -23.80 16.30 17.31
CA ASP A 137 -24.94 15.43 17.66
C ASP A 137 -24.66 14.72 18.99
N TYR A 138 -23.47 14.12 19.14
CA TYR A 138 -23.06 13.46 20.39
C TYR A 138 -22.89 14.45 21.56
N ARG A 139 -22.26 15.61 21.33
CA ARG A 139 -22.12 16.64 22.37
C ARG A 139 -23.48 17.17 22.81
N GLY A 140 -24.43 17.28 21.87
CA GLY A 140 -25.82 17.62 22.13
C GLY A 140 -26.49 16.63 23.07
N THR A 141 -26.46 15.33 22.76
CA THR A 141 -27.04 14.29 23.62
C THR A 141 -26.40 14.27 25.02
N LEU A 142 -25.06 14.36 25.11
CA LEU A 142 -24.38 14.42 26.41
C LEU A 142 -24.74 15.69 27.21
N GLN A 143 -24.89 16.83 26.54
CA GLN A 143 -25.32 18.08 27.16
C GLN A 143 -26.77 17.99 27.64
N GLN A 144 -27.68 17.41 26.84
CA GLN A 144 -29.06 17.15 27.23
C GLN A 144 -29.11 16.26 28.47
N MET A 145 -28.35 15.16 28.51
CA MET A 145 -28.29 14.26 29.66
C MET A 145 -27.76 14.93 30.93
N ASN A 146 -26.73 15.78 30.82
CA ASN A 146 -26.22 16.55 31.96
C ASN A 146 -27.23 17.60 32.44
N THR A 147 -27.94 18.22 31.50
CA THR A 147 -29.00 19.20 31.79
C THR A 147 -30.19 18.53 32.47
N ALA A 148 -30.53 17.31 32.05
CA ALA A 148 -31.61 16.50 32.60
C ALA A 148 -31.45 16.26 34.12
N ILE A 149 -30.22 15.95 34.58
CA ILE A 149 -29.93 15.81 36.03
C ILE A 149 -30.25 17.12 36.79
N ARG A 150 -29.93 18.26 36.19
CA ARG A 150 -30.08 19.56 36.84
C ARG A 150 -31.54 19.98 36.92
N GLU A 151 -32.28 19.77 35.84
CA GLU A 151 -33.64 20.32 35.66
C GLU A 151 -34.73 19.38 36.16
N HIS A 152 -34.48 18.06 36.21
CA HIS A 152 -35.47 17.05 36.63
C HIS A 152 -35.10 16.33 37.94
N ARG A 153 -34.51 17.05 38.90
CA ARG A 153 -34.08 16.50 40.20
C ARG A 153 -35.21 15.83 40.98
N GLU A 154 -36.43 16.33 40.86
CA GLU A 154 -37.60 15.79 41.57
C GLU A 154 -38.06 14.46 40.96
N ALA A 155 -38.17 14.38 39.64
CA ALA A 155 -38.50 13.15 38.92
C ALA A 155 -37.45 12.04 39.10
N MET A 156 -36.18 12.40 39.32
CA MET A 156 -35.09 11.45 39.63
C MET A 156 -35.25 10.71 40.97
N ARG A 157 -36.23 11.08 41.81
CA ARG A 157 -36.59 10.31 43.01
C ARG A 157 -37.33 9.02 42.66
N ASP A 158 -37.94 8.93 41.47
CA ASP A 158 -38.52 7.69 40.96
C ASP A 158 -37.38 6.68 40.65
N PRO A 159 -37.36 5.50 41.32
CA PRO A 159 -36.33 4.49 41.09
C PRO A 159 -36.25 3.97 39.64
N ALA A 160 -37.38 3.90 38.93
CA ALA A 160 -37.44 3.41 37.56
C ALA A 160 -36.84 4.42 36.58
N LEU A 161 -37.24 5.69 36.66
CA LEU A 161 -36.70 6.76 35.82
C LEU A 161 -35.20 6.98 36.10
N SER A 162 -34.79 6.92 37.37
CA SER A 162 -33.38 7.01 37.76
C SER A 162 -32.53 5.83 37.24
N LYS A 163 -33.09 4.62 37.20
CA LYS A 163 -32.43 3.45 36.59
C LYS A 163 -32.28 3.63 35.08
N ARG A 164 -33.36 4.01 34.38
CA ARG A 164 -33.35 4.26 32.93
C ARG A 164 -32.33 5.33 32.54
N TYR A 165 -32.30 6.45 33.26
CA TYR A 165 -31.30 7.49 33.06
C TYR A 165 -29.86 6.96 33.18
N ARG A 166 -29.56 6.14 34.20
CA ARG A 166 -28.23 5.56 34.39
C ARG A 166 -27.85 4.59 33.27
N GLU A 167 -28.80 3.80 32.77
CA GLU A 167 -28.58 2.89 31.63
C GLU A 167 -28.26 3.68 30.36
N LEU A 168 -29.04 4.73 30.06
CA LEU A 168 -28.76 5.62 28.93
C LEU A 168 -27.39 6.29 29.08
N MET A 169 -27.03 6.78 30.28
CA MET A 169 -25.71 7.39 30.52
C MET A 169 -24.56 6.41 30.30
N HIS A 170 -24.73 5.17 30.75
CA HIS A 170 -23.74 4.12 30.50
C HIS A 170 -23.60 3.83 29.01
N ARG A 171 -24.73 3.72 28.29
CA ARG A 171 -24.79 3.55 26.83
C ARG A 171 -24.06 4.69 26.12
N SER A 172 -24.41 5.95 26.40
CA SER A 172 -23.74 7.14 25.87
C SER A 172 -22.22 7.13 26.11
N THR A 173 -21.79 6.82 27.33
CA THR A 173 -20.36 6.73 27.70
C THR A 173 -19.64 5.63 26.91
N LYS A 174 -20.28 4.47 26.74
CA LYS A 174 -19.77 3.35 25.95
C LYS A 174 -19.59 3.77 24.49
N LEU A 175 -20.60 4.39 23.88
CA LEU A 175 -20.53 4.88 22.49
C LEU A 175 -19.42 5.92 22.30
N ASN A 176 -19.23 6.82 23.25
CA ASN A 176 -18.13 7.78 23.21
C ASN A 176 -16.76 7.10 23.29
N THR A 177 -16.66 6.08 24.14
CA THR A 177 -15.44 5.31 24.30
C THR A 177 -15.14 4.56 23.01
N GLU A 178 -16.13 3.87 22.43
CA GLU A 178 -16.00 3.18 21.15
C GLU A 178 -15.61 4.14 20.02
N ARG A 179 -16.27 5.29 19.91
CA ARG A 179 -15.92 6.34 18.94
C ARG A 179 -14.51 6.86 19.15
N SER A 180 -14.11 7.15 20.39
CA SER A 180 -12.77 7.64 20.72
C SER A 180 -11.72 6.58 20.40
N MET A 181 -11.96 5.32 20.76
CA MET A 181 -11.06 4.21 20.45
C MET A 181 -10.91 4.04 18.95
N ARG A 182 -12.01 4.08 18.18
CA ARG A 182 -11.94 4.08 16.71
C ARG A 182 -11.09 5.22 16.19
N ARG A 183 -11.21 6.44 16.71
CA ARG A 183 -10.38 7.59 16.28
C ARG A 183 -8.87 7.39 16.51
N TYR A 184 -8.48 6.69 17.58
CA TYR A 184 -7.07 6.58 17.95
C TYR A 184 -6.41 5.26 17.51
N MET A 185 -7.21 4.26 17.13
CA MET A 185 -6.73 2.91 16.78
C MET A 185 -6.74 2.59 15.27
N VAL A 186 -7.01 3.56 14.40
CA VAL A 186 -6.91 3.30 12.95
C VAL A 186 -5.45 3.28 12.51
N ASP A 187 -4.81 2.12 12.63
CA ASP A 187 -3.63 1.83 11.82
C ASP A 187 -4.08 1.45 10.40
N PHE A 188 -3.29 1.84 9.41
CA PHE A 188 -3.52 1.39 8.04
C PHE A 188 -3.22 -0.10 7.92
N TYR A 189 -4.12 -0.83 7.26
CA TYR A 189 -3.90 -2.20 6.82
C TYR A 189 -4.79 -2.47 5.60
N PHE A 190 -4.37 -3.43 4.77
CA PHE A 190 -5.23 -3.91 3.69
C PHE A 190 -6.35 -4.75 4.31
N ASP A 191 -7.60 -4.35 4.09
CA ASP A 191 -8.80 -5.08 4.51
C ASP A 191 -8.96 -6.37 3.69
N ARG A 192 -8.14 -7.37 4.02
CA ARG A 192 -8.15 -8.71 3.45
C ARG A 192 -8.97 -9.63 4.35
N PRO A 193 -9.74 -10.57 3.77
CA PRO A 193 -10.39 -11.60 4.57
C PRO A 193 -9.31 -12.36 5.34
N HIS A 194 -9.33 -12.24 6.68
CA HIS A 194 -8.50 -13.09 7.51
C HIS A 194 -8.86 -14.53 7.17
N GLN A 195 -7.90 -15.32 6.68
CA GLN A 195 -8.06 -16.76 6.64
C GLN A 195 -8.45 -17.16 8.07
N SER A 196 -9.61 -17.78 8.23
CA SER A 196 -10.20 -18.18 9.52
C SER A 196 -9.25 -19.13 10.25
N ARG A 197 -8.22 -18.59 10.91
CA ARG A 197 -7.33 -19.31 11.80
C ARG A 197 -8.06 -19.51 13.12
N SER A 198 -7.71 -20.59 13.83
CA SER A 198 -8.40 -21.04 15.04
C SER A 198 -8.58 -19.90 16.05
N ALA A 199 -9.72 -19.86 16.71
CA ALA A 199 -10.06 -18.84 17.70
C ALA A 199 -9.32 -19.03 19.05
N ASP A 200 -8.41 -20.00 19.15
CA ASP A 200 -7.68 -20.32 20.37
C ASP A 200 -6.33 -19.58 20.40
N PRO A 201 -6.20 -18.48 21.17
CA PRO A 201 -4.97 -17.67 21.21
C PRO A 201 -3.76 -18.39 21.82
N ASP A 202 -3.96 -19.57 22.42
CA ASP A 202 -2.89 -20.38 22.99
C ASP A 202 -2.51 -21.59 22.10
N ASP A 203 -3.06 -21.67 20.88
CA ASP A 203 -2.65 -22.66 19.89
C ASP A 203 -1.17 -22.41 19.50
N PRO A 204 -0.24 -23.33 19.77
CA PRO A 204 1.18 -23.16 19.42
C PRO A 204 1.39 -23.05 17.90
N GLN A 205 0.43 -23.45 17.07
CA GLN A 205 0.46 -23.21 15.63
C GLN A 205 0.25 -21.73 15.28
N LEU A 206 -0.30 -20.92 16.18
CA LEU A 206 -0.47 -19.47 16.01
C LEU A 206 0.76 -18.66 16.41
N ALA A 207 1.75 -19.24 17.09
CA ALA A 207 2.97 -18.54 17.48
C ALA A 207 3.61 -17.87 16.26
N ILE A 208 3.66 -16.54 16.25
CA ILE A 208 4.17 -15.73 15.16
C ILE A 208 5.69 -15.82 15.16
N SER A 209 6.25 -16.11 13.98
CA SER A 209 7.69 -16.09 13.71
C SER A 209 7.98 -15.22 12.50
N ILE A 210 9.23 -14.77 12.35
CA ILE A 210 9.70 -13.99 11.19
C ILE A 210 9.41 -14.76 9.90
N GLN A 211 9.60 -16.08 9.88
CA GLN A 211 9.30 -16.92 8.72
C GLN A 211 7.80 -16.95 8.39
N LYS A 212 6.93 -16.98 9.40
CA LYS A 212 5.46 -16.87 9.19
C LYS A 212 5.03 -15.48 8.72
N LEU A 213 5.85 -14.46 8.98
CA LEU A 213 5.67 -13.08 8.49
C LEU A 213 6.45 -12.81 7.20
N SER A 214 6.96 -13.84 6.52
CA SER A 214 7.73 -13.68 5.28
C SER A 214 6.96 -12.94 4.18
N GLN A 215 5.65 -13.18 4.03
CA GLN A 215 4.84 -12.49 3.03
C GLN A 215 4.76 -10.97 3.28
N PRO A 216 4.30 -10.47 4.44
CA PRO A 216 4.25 -9.02 4.67
C PRO A 216 5.63 -8.36 4.71
N LEU A 217 6.67 -9.08 5.16
CA LEU A 217 8.06 -8.60 5.04
C LEU A 217 8.49 -8.49 3.58
N GLY A 218 8.08 -9.43 2.73
CA GLY A 218 8.38 -9.42 1.30
C GLY A 218 7.76 -8.25 0.56
N CYS A 219 6.66 -7.67 1.07
CA CYS A 219 6.11 -6.42 0.56
C CYS A 219 6.94 -5.19 0.94
N LEU A 220 7.80 -5.28 1.96
CA LEU A 220 8.71 -4.22 2.39
C LEU A 220 10.10 -4.38 1.78
N LEU A 221 10.56 -5.62 1.65
CA LEU A 221 11.94 -5.99 1.39
C LEU A 221 12.06 -6.75 0.06
N GLN A 222 12.02 -6.01 -1.05
CA GLN A 222 12.34 -6.56 -2.36
C GLN A 222 13.68 -6.02 -2.84
N LEU A 223 14.59 -6.93 -3.14
CA LEU A 223 15.89 -6.62 -3.69
C LEU A 223 15.81 -6.64 -5.22
N ARG A 224 16.50 -5.69 -5.84
CA ARG A 224 16.76 -5.64 -7.28
C ARG A 224 18.25 -5.66 -7.55
N TRP A 225 18.58 -6.01 -8.78
CA TRP A 225 19.94 -5.94 -9.29
C TRP A 225 20.18 -4.58 -9.97
N ASN A 226 21.30 -3.94 -9.69
CA ASN A 226 21.75 -2.78 -10.46
C ASN A 226 23.28 -2.70 -10.48
N ASP A 227 23.89 -2.66 -11.68
CA ASP A 227 25.34 -2.46 -11.88
C ASP A 227 26.25 -3.38 -11.04
N GLY A 228 25.82 -4.61 -10.76
CA GLY A 228 26.58 -5.59 -9.96
C GLY A 228 26.37 -5.50 -8.45
N HIS A 229 25.46 -4.63 -8.00
CA HIS A 229 25.03 -4.47 -6.62
C HIS A 229 23.62 -5.04 -6.39
N LEU A 230 23.37 -5.54 -5.18
CA LEU A 230 22.02 -5.70 -4.66
C LEU A 230 21.56 -4.38 -4.05
N LEU A 231 20.41 -3.90 -4.49
CA LEU A 231 19.76 -2.70 -3.95
C LEU A 231 18.34 -3.03 -3.51
N LEU A 232 17.79 -2.27 -2.57
CA LEU A 232 16.36 -2.30 -2.32
C LEU A 232 15.64 -1.69 -3.53
N ASP A 233 14.69 -2.43 -4.09
CA ASP A 233 13.72 -1.87 -5.00
C ASP A 233 12.79 -0.97 -4.19
N ARG A 234 12.74 0.33 -4.44
CA ARG A 234 11.79 1.24 -3.76
C ARG A 234 10.51 1.44 -4.55
N ASP A 235 10.55 1.14 -5.85
CA ASP A 235 9.42 1.35 -6.74
C ASP A 235 8.35 0.29 -6.53
N HIS A 236 8.73 -0.94 -6.14
CA HIS A 236 7.78 -2.01 -5.81
C HIS A 236 6.80 -1.64 -4.69
N TRP A 237 7.15 -0.70 -3.79
CA TRP A 237 6.23 -0.25 -2.73
C TRP A 237 4.96 0.40 -3.27
N LYS A 238 4.97 0.86 -4.52
CA LYS A 238 3.79 1.44 -5.19
C LYS A 238 2.85 0.37 -5.74
N GLU A 239 3.34 -0.85 -6.00
CA GLU A 239 2.55 -1.93 -6.61
C GLU A 239 1.33 -2.34 -5.76
N PRO A 240 1.44 -2.53 -4.43
CA PRO A 240 0.26 -2.83 -3.60
C PRO A 240 -0.81 -1.74 -3.58
N PHE A 241 -0.55 -0.58 -4.19
CA PHE A 241 -1.44 0.56 -4.27
C PHE A 241 -1.87 0.84 -5.72
N ALA A 242 -1.70 -0.11 -6.64
CA ALA A 242 -1.96 0.06 -8.07
C ALA A 242 -1.26 1.29 -8.65
N HIS A 243 -0.05 1.58 -8.16
CA HIS A 243 0.73 2.79 -8.48
C HIS A 243 0.06 4.13 -8.14
N GLN A 244 -1.03 4.11 -7.36
CA GLN A 244 -1.71 5.30 -6.88
C GLN A 244 -1.15 5.75 -5.53
N THR A 245 -1.33 7.04 -5.24
CA THR A 245 -1.11 7.58 -3.89
C THR A 245 -2.40 7.47 -3.08
N LEU A 246 -2.31 7.46 -1.75
CA LEU A 246 -3.52 7.53 -0.92
C LEU A 246 -4.34 8.79 -1.21
N ASP A 247 -3.69 9.93 -1.51
CA ASP A 247 -4.33 11.19 -1.91
C ASP A 247 -5.17 11.03 -3.19
N GLN A 248 -4.67 10.27 -4.17
CA GLN A 248 -5.43 9.97 -5.38
C GLN A 248 -6.64 9.09 -5.07
N ILE A 249 -6.44 8.01 -4.31
CA ILE A 249 -7.52 7.09 -3.91
C ILE A 249 -8.60 7.83 -3.12
N GLU A 250 -8.21 8.74 -2.22
CA GLU A 250 -9.15 9.58 -1.47
C GLU A 250 -9.98 10.47 -2.39
N LYS A 251 -9.32 11.18 -3.32
CA LYS A 251 -10.02 12.08 -4.26
C LYS A 251 -11.04 11.32 -5.08
N ASP A 252 -10.67 10.14 -5.56
CA ASP A 252 -11.55 9.28 -6.34
C ASP A 252 -12.76 8.82 -5.49
N LEU A 253 -12.52 8.41 -4.23
CA LEU A 253 -13.59 8.01 -3.32
C LEU A 253 -14.52 9.15 -2.92
N ILE A 254 -13.98 10.34 -2.67
CA ILE A 254 -14.80 11.53 -2.34
C ILE A 254 -15.67 11.89 -3.54
N ALA A 255 -15.13 11.83 -4.76
CA ALA A 255 -15.91 12.05 -5.97
C ALA A 255 -17.04 11.02 -6.12
N GLU A 256 -16.75 9.73 -5.92
CA GLU A 256 -17.77 8.68 -5.99
C GLU A 256 -18.85 8.82 -4.90
N LEU A 257 -18.48 9.25 -3.69
CA LEU A 257 -19.42 9.53 -2.61
C LEU A 257 -20.31 10.74 -2.94
N ALA A 258 -19.74 11.81 -3.50
CA ALA A 258 -20.50 12.99 -3.93
C ALA A 258 -21.52 12.64 -5.02
N ASP A 259 -21.13 11.82 -6.00
CA ASP A 259 -22.02 11.33 -7.06
C ASP A 259 -23.17 10.48 -6.51
N ARG A 260 -22.95 9.83 -5.36
CA ARG A 260 -23.97 9.06 -4.61
C ARG A 260 -24.79 9.93 -3.64
N GLY A 261 -24.64 11.26 -3.70
CA GLY A 261 -25.38 12.20 -2.87
C GLY A 261 -24.85 12.32 -1.42
N VAL A 262 -23.64 11.86 -1.16
CA VAL A 262 -22.95 12.02 0.12
C VAL A 262 -21.96 13.16 0.01
N ASP A 263 -22.36 14.34 0.50
CA ASP A 263 -21.46 15.48 0.56
C ASP A 263 -20.70 15.49 1.89
N ILE A 264 -19.37 15.38 1.81
CA ILE A 264 -18.47 15.51 2.96
C ILE A 264 -18.13 17.00 3.13
N GLU A 265 -19.13 17.81 3.47
CA GLU A 265 -18.96 19.26 3.64
C GLU A 265 -18.16 19.62 4.90
N TYR A 266 -18.02 18.69 5.86
CA TYR A 266 -17.50 18.98 7.21
C TYR A 266 -16.26 18.16 7.55
N GLU A 267 -15.07 18.73 7.32
CA GLU A 267 -13.85 18.29 7.98
C GLU A 267 -13.90 18.71 9.46
N ASP A 268 -14.52 17.90 10.34
CA ASP A 268 -14.23 18.00 11.77
C ASP A 268 -12.70 17.94 11.94
N ARG A 269 -12.13 18.76 12.83
CA ARG A 269 -10.70 18.76 13.18
C ARG A 269 -10.19 17.35 13.47
N SER A 270 -11.04 16.50 14.05
CA SER A 270 -10.71 15.10 14.33
C SER A 270 -10.51 14.27 13.06
N PHE A 271 -11.42 14.42 12.08
CA PHE A 271 -11.33 13.77 10.77
C PHE A 271 -10.10 14.25 10.00
N LYS A 272 -9.92 15.57 9.93
CA LYS A 272 -8.74 16.17 9.30
C LYS A 272 -7.44 15.69 9.95
N TYR A 273 -7.38 15.61 11.27
CA TYR A 273 -6.20 15.12 11.97
C TYR A 273 -5.88 13.66 11.62
N LEU A 274 -6.89 12.78 11.59
CA LEU A 274 -6.73 11.37 11.20
C LEU A 274 -6.25 11.22 9.77
N ARG A 275 -6.92 11.91 8.84
CA ARG A 275 -6.52 11.98 7.45
C ARG A 275 -5.08 12.50 7.33
N ASP A 276 -4.81 13.71 7.81
CA ASP A 276 -3.49 14.31 7.72
C ASP A 276 -2.40 13.44 8.37
N ARG A 277 -2.73 12.65 9.41
CA ARG A 277 -1.77 11.71 10.04
C ARG A 277 -1.41 10.55 9.11
N ILE A 278 -2.39 9.95 8.44
CA ILE A 278 -2.16 8.78 7.58
C ILE A 278 -1.54 9.18 6.23
N PHE A 279 -1.98 10.30 5.68
CA PHE A 279 -1.53 10.80 4.38
C PHE A 279 -0.12 11.40 4.41
N ARG A 280 0.47 11.54 5.61
CA ARG A 280 1.90 11.85 5.78
C ARG A 280 2.81 10.65 5.56
N TYR A 281 2.29 9.43 5.65
CA TYR A 281 3.11 8.24 5.47
C TYR A 281 3.42 8.02 4.00
N ASN A 282 4.67 7.70 3.70
CA ASN A 282 5.04 7.13 2.42
C ASN A 282 4.55 5.68 2.29
N HIS A 283 4.60 5.10 1.09
CA HIS A 283 4.14 3.74 0.83
C HIS A 283 4.81 2.70 1.74
N SER A 284 6.12 2.80 2.02
CA SER A 284 6.80 1.87 2.94
C SER A 284 6.27 1.96 4.36
N SER A 285 5.99 3.16 4.87
CA SER A 285 5.38 3.34 6.18
C SER A 285 4.00 2.71 6.28
N LEU A 286 3.17 2.84 5.24
CA LEU A 286 1.87 2.17 5.18
C LEU A 286 2.02 0.64 5.14
N LEU A 287 2.97 0.12 4.36
CA LEU A 287 3.28 -1.30 4.31
C LEU A 287 3.79 -1.83 5.66
N PHE A 288 4.53 -1.02 6.41
CA PHE A 288 4.99 -1.37 7.75
C PHE A 288 3.84 -1.37 8.78
N LEU A 289 2.88 -0.44 8.66
CA LEU A 289 1.65 -0.47 9.46
C LEU A 289 0.80 -1.71 9.14
N ASN A 290 0.74 -2.10 7.86
CA ASN A 290 0.09 -3.34 7.47
C ASN A 290 0.84 -4.58 8.04
N PHE A 291 2.17 -4.59 8.01
CA PHE A 291 2.99 -5.61 8.67
C PHE A 291 2.71 -5.67 10.17
N LYS A 292 2.65 -4.52 10.86
CA LYS A 292 2.26 -4.44 12.27
C LYS A 292 0.90 -5.11 12.49
N HIS A 293 -0.12 -4.73 11.71
CA HIS A 293 -1.46 -5.29 11.84
C HIS A 293 -1.45 -6.82 11.74
N GLN A 294 -0.73 -7.38 10.78
CA GLN A 294 -0.61 -8.84 10.62
C GLN A 294 0.18 -9.50 11.75
N ALA A 295 1.28 -8.87 12.20
CA ALA A 295 2.12 -9.34 13.29
C ALA A 295 1.43 -9.27 14.66
N THR A 296 0.32 -8.53 14.78
CA THR A 296 -0.38 -8.33 16.06
C THR A 296 -1.88 -8.61 15.97
N ALA A 297 -2.36 -9.31 14.94
CA ALA A 297 -3.78 -9.47 14.65
C ALA A 297 -4.60 -10.07 15.81
N TYR A 298 -3.97 -10.86 16.68
CA TYR A 298 -4.60 -11.52 17.83
C TYR A 298 -4.38 -10.78 19.16
N GLU A 299 -3.76 -9.59 19.12
CA GLU A 299 -3.39 -8.85 20.32
C GLU A 299 -4.38 -7.73 20.63
N GLN A 300 -4.92 -7.73 21.85
CA GLN A 300 -5.86 -6.70 22.28
C GLN A 300 -5.18 -5.34 22.51
N LYS A 301 -3.85 -5.29 22.70
CA LYS A 301 -3.10 -4.06 22.98
C LYS A 301 -1.71 -4.13 22.36
N THR A 302 -1.45 -3.24 21.42
CA THR A 302 -0.11 -3.01 20.88
C THR A 302 0.36 -1.62 21.26
N GLN A 303 1.61 -1.51 21.70
CA GLN A 303 2.25 -0.20 21.86
C GLN A 303 2.89 0.15 20.53
N ALA A 304 2.51 1.27 19.96
CA ALA A 304 3.16 1.81 18.77
C ALA A 304 3.59 3.25 19.01
N THR A 305 4.81 3.54 18.60
CA THR A 305 5.39 4.88 18.61
C THR A 305 5.70 5.29 17.20
N VAL A 306 5.25 6.49 16.85
CA VAL A 306 5.51 7.11 15.55
C VAL A 306 6.29 8.38 15.82
N SER A 307 7.42 8.53 15.14
CA SER A 307 8.16 9.78 15.09
C SER A 307 8.39 10.15 13.63
N VAL A 308 8.04 11.39 13.28
CA VAL A 308 8.20 11.92 11.93
C VAL A 308 9.07 13.16 12.05
N SER A 309 10.25 13.11 11.44
CA SER A 309 11.09 14.28 11.16
C SER A 309 10.95 14.65 9.68
N ASN A 310 11.46 15.82 9.27
CA ASN A 310 11.31 16.30 7.90
C ASN A 310 11.86 15.34 6.82
N GLU A 311 12.89 14.54 7.15
CA GLU A 311 13.60 13.69 6.18
C GLU A 311 13.53 12.20 6.53
N THR A 312 13.12 11.85 7.75
CA THR A 312 13.11 10.46 8.23
C THR A 312 11.85 10.17 9.01
N GLN A 313 11.18 9.08 8.62
CA GLN A 313 10.03 8.53 9.29
C GLN A 313 10.47 7.30 10.08
N SER A 314 10.21 7.29 11.38
CA SER A 314 10.48 6.13 12.23
C SER A 314 9.22 5.63 12.92
N LEU A 315 8.96 4.34 12.72
CA LEU A 315 7.83 3.59 13.24
C LEU A 315 8.38 2.48 14.12
N ARG A 316 7.78 2.25 15.28
CA ARG A 316 8.08 1.09 16.12
C ARG A 316 6.82 0.56 16.75
N PHE A 317 6.73 -0.75 16.88
CA PHE A 317 5.73 -1.38 17.71
C PHE A 317 6.33 -2.52 18.54
N VAL A 318 5.68 -2.78 19.67
CA VAL A 318 5.96 -3.93 20.53
C VAL A 318 4.64 -4.66 20.75
N GLY A 319 4.57 -5.89 20.24
CA GLY A 319 3.52 -6.84 20.53
C GLY A 319 3.91 -7.84 21.62
N ARG A 320 3.09 -8.87 21.79
CA ARG A 320 3.34 -10.02 22.68
C ARG A 320 4.44 -10.91 22.12
N GLU A 321 4.44 -11.16 20.82
CA GLU A 321 5.34 -12.13 20.18
C GLU A 321 6.44 -11.49 19.34
N ILE A 322 6.18 -10.33 18.77
CA ILE A 322 7.10 -9.62 17.87
C ILE A 322 7.30 -8.19 18.35
N GLU A 323 8.56 -7.74 18.30
CA GLU A 323 8.94 -6.34 18.31
C GLU A 323 9.49 -5.97 16.94
N ALA A 324 9.11 -4.81 16.41
CA ALA A 324 9.72 -4.31 15.19
C ALA A 324 9.84 -2.79 15.17
N SER A 325 10.86 -2.30 14.48
CA SER A 325 11.05 -0.90 14.18
C SER A 325 11.54 -0.70 12.77
N MET A 326 11.06 0.35 12.12
CA MET A 326 11.50 0.78 10.80
C MET A 326 11.85 2.26 10.85
N SER A 327 12.97 2.62 10.23
CA SER A 327 13.35 4.00 9.93
C SER A 327 13.57 4.11 8.42
N SER A 328 12.80 4.97 7.77
CA SER A 328 12.81 5.13 6.31
C SER A 328 13.02 6.60 5.96
N SER A 329 13.91 6.84 5.00
CA SER A 329 14.12 8.13 4.34
C SER A 329 14.06 7.92 2.82
N GLU A 330 14.24 8.98 2.03
CA GLU A 330 14.35 8.86 0.58
C GLU A 330 15.51 7.94 0.16
N THR A 331 16.62 7.95 0.90
CA THR A 331 17.88 7.28 0.50
C THR A 331 18.31 6.13 1.41
N SER A 332 17.64 5.90 2.53
CA SER A 332 17.97 4.80 3.44
C SER A 332 16.74 4.07 3.98
N LEU A 333 16.91 2.81 4.34
CA LEU A 333 15.96 2.04 5.12
C LEU A 333 16.72 1.24 6.18
N ASP A 334 16.23 1.28 7.42
CA ASP A 334 16.71 0.47 8.54
C ASP A 334 15.49 -0.22 9.18
N LEU A 335 15.40 -1.54 9.05
CA LEU A 335 14.33 -2.37 9.57
C LEU A 335 14.90 -3.39 10.54
N PHE A 336 14.33 -3.43 11.74
CA PHE A 336 14.66 -4.38 12.78
C PHE A 336 13.40 -5.12 13.20
N VAL A 337 13.46 -6.44 13.25
CA VAL A 337 12.38 -7.32 13.71
C VAL A 337 12.96 -8.34 14.68
N ARG A 338 12.29 -8.56 15.80
CA ARG A 338 12.72 -9.47 16.86
C ARG A 338 11.55 -10.28 17.39
N GLU A 339 11.76 -11.58 17.52
CA GLU A 339 10.87 -12.47 18.24
C GLU A 339 11.12 -12.40 19.75
N LEU A 340 10.04 -12.25 20.54
CA LEU A 340 10.12 -12.05 22.00
C LEU A 340 9.85 -13.33 22.78
N ARG A 341 8.97 -14.20 22.27
CA ARG A 341 8.42 -15.34 23.02
C ARG A 341 8.55 -16.70 22.30
N THR A 342 9.34 -16.75 21.24
CA THR A 342 9.70 -18.00 20.57
C THR A 342 10.94 -18.62 21.23
N PRO A 343 11.16 -19.95 21.11
CA PRO A 343 12.38 -20.60 21.60
C PRO A 343 13.66 -20.09 20.90
N THR A 344 13.53 -19.68 19.64
CA THR A 344 14.62 -19.24 18.77
C THR A 344 15.01 -17.78 19.03
N GLN A 345 14.04 -16.94 19.39
CA GLN A 345 14.21 -15.48 19.59
C GLN A 345 14.93 -14.82 18.42
N ASP A 346 14.53 -15.19 17.20
CA ASP A 346 15.18 -14.73 15.99
C ASP A 346 15.14 -13.20 15.89
N ILE A 347 16.24 -12.63 15.41
CA ILE A 347 16.41 -11.20 15.14
C ILE A 347 16.79 -11.04 13.67
N LEU A 348 15.98 -10.27 12.93
CA LEU A 348 16.26 -9.81 11.59
C LEU A 348 16.64 -8.32 11.63
N HIS A 349 17.80 -7.97 11.09
CA HIS A 349 18.21 -6.60 10.83
C HIS A 349 18.52 -6.42 9.36
N PHE A 350 17.78 -5.54 8.70
CA PHE A 350 17.94 -5.15 7.31
C PHE A 350 18.26 -3.66 7.23
N LYS A 351 19.39 -3.31 6.64
CA LYS A 351 19.78 -1.91 6.44
C LYS A 351 20.30 -1.71 5.04
N THR A 352 19.85 -0.64 4.39
CA THR A 352 20.28 -0.30 3.03
C THR A 352 20.39 1.20 2.84
N HIS A 353 21.26 1.60 1.91
CA HIS A 353 21.41 2.96 1.44
C HIS A 353 21.47 2.97 -0.10
N ASP A 354 21.05 4.08 -0.71
CA ASP A 354 21.04 4.26 -2.16
C ASP A 354 22.45 4.31 -2.77
N ASP A 355 23.50 4.43 -1.95
CA ASP A 355 24.91 4.35 -2.38
C ASP A 355 25.39 2.91 -2.65
N GLY A 356 24.53 1.91 -2.45
CA GLY A 356 24.89 0.50 -2.63
C GLY A 356 25.21 -0.23 -1.34
N THR A 357 25.26 0.44 -0.19
CA THR A 357 25.46 -0.24 1.09
C THR A 357 24.25 -1.12 1.42
N LEU A 358 24.50 -2.38 1.78
CA LEU A 358 23.47 -3.33 2.21
C LEU A 358 23.99 -4.21 3.35
N LEU A 359 23.18 -4.34 4.40
CA LEU A 359 23.38 -5.27 5.52
C LEU A 359 22.10 -6.06 5.71
N ILE A 360 22.23 -7.38 5.68
CA ILE A 360 21.16 -8.32 6.06
C ILE A 360 21.74 -9.24 7.11
N ARG A 361 21.15 -9.24 8.30
CA ARG A 361 21.62 -10.06 9.42
C ARG A 361 20.45 -10.77 10.08
N GLN A 362 20.55 -12.09 10.19
CA GLN A 362 19.67 -12.93 11.01
C GLN A 362 20.51 -13.50 12.17
N VAL A 363 20.01 -13.39 13.40
CA VAL A 363 20.61 -14.01 14.59
C VAL A 363 19.54 -14.84 15.29
N GLY A 364 19.83 -16.09 15.64
CA GLY A 364 18.87 -16.99 16.29
C GLY A 364 19.12 -18.44 15.90
N GLU A 365 18.11 -19.12 15.37
CA GLU A 365 18.22 -20.51 14.88
C GLU A 365 19.32 -20.66 13.82
N VAL A 366 19.38 -19.71 12.89
CA VAL A 366 20.42 -19.60 11.88
C VAL A 366 21.10 -18.25 12.03
N ASN A 367 22.43 -18.27 12.16
CA ASN A 367 23.22 -17.04 12.18
C ASN A 367 23.71 -16.75 10.77
N PHE A 368 23.14 -15.73 10.15
CA PHE A 368 23.42 -15.33 8.77
C PHE A 368 23.77 -13.85 8.72
N GLN A 369 24.74 -13.52 7.87
CA GLN A 369 25.11 -12.14 7.58
C GLN A 369 25.49 -11.98 6.11
N PHE A 370 24.87 -11.02 5.44
CA PHE A 370 25.28 -10.52 4.14
C PHE A 370 25.59 -9.03 4.26
N GLU A 371 26.79 -8.64 3.83
CA GLU A 371 27.27 -7.26 3.81
C GLU A 371 27.72 -6.90 2.39
N GLN A 372 27.33 -5.71 1.93
CA GLN A 372 27.81 -5.08 0.71
C GLN A 372 28.20 -3.65 1.04
N SER A 373 29.40 -3.24 0.64
CA SER A 373 29.89 -1.86 0.75
C SER A 373 29.36 -0.99 -0.39
N ALA A 374 29.54 0.33 -0.28
CA ALA A 374 29.23 1.27 -1.36
C ALA A 374 30.11 1.02 -2.60
N GLU A 375 31.34 0.54 -2.42
CA GLU A 375 32.24 0.15 -3.52
C GLU A 375 31.83 -1.17 -4.20
N GLY A 376 30.90 -1.91 -3.61
CA GLY A 376 30.38 -3.18 -4.13
C GLY A 376 30.97 -4.42 -3.48
N ASP A 377 32.06 -4.30 -2.71
CA ASP A 377 32.66 -5.46 -2.03
C ASP A 377 31.61 -6.18 -1.18
N CYS A 378 31.44 -7.47 -1.43
CA CYS A 378 30.43 -8.31 -0.80
C CYS A 378 31.07 -9.35 0.11
N ARG A 379 30.41 -9.60 1.23
CA ARG A 379 30.74 -10.67 2.16
C ARG A 379 29.47 -11.36 2.62
N TRP A 380 29.41 -12.67 2.40
CA TRP A 380 28.34 -13.52 2.90
C TRP A 380 28.92 -14.53 3.90
N VAL A 381 28.39 -14.54 5.12
CA VAL A 381 28.71 -15.51 6.17
C VAL A 381 27.43 -16.22 6.59
N SER A 382 27.47 -17.55 6.60
CA SER A 382 26.40 -18.40 7.14
C SER A 382 27.01 -19.34 8.18
N VAL A 383 26.40 -19.38 9.36
CA VAL A 383 26.80 -20.26 10.47
C VAL A 383 25.61 -21.14 10.81
N ALA A 384 25.70 -22.40 10.37
CA ALA A 384 24.81 -23.50 10.74
C ALA A 384 25.64 -24.54 11.52
N ASP A 385 25.75 -25.78 11.02
CA ASP A 385 26.66 -26.79 11.58
C ASP A 385 28.14 -26.44 11.32
N ASP A 386 28.42 -25.79 10.19
CA ASP A 386 29.73 -25.28 9.80
C ASP A 386 29.65 -23.77 9.48
N VAL A 387 30.81 -23.10 9.56
CA VAL A 387 30.96 -21.69 9.12
C VAL A 387 31.33 -21.67 7.65
N GLN A 388 30.45 -21.10 6.82
CA GLN A 388 30.71 -20.83 5.41
C GLN A 388 30.89 -19.33 5.20
N GLU A 389 31.95 -18.94 4.51
CA GLU A 389 32.26 -17.55 4.18
C GLU A 389 32.58 -17.43 2.69
N TYR A 390 31.92 -16.50 2.01
CA TYR A 390 32.14 -16.17 0.62
C TYR A 390 32.39 -14.66 0.48
N LYS A 391 33.38 -14.26 -0.34
CA LYS A 391 33.78 -12.87 -0.55
C LYS A 391 34.03 -12.62 -2.02
N ALA A 392 33.61 -11.46 -2.51
CA ALA A 392 33.89 -11.01 -3.86
C ALA A 392 33.87 -9.48 -3.93
N LYS A 393 34.35 -8.90 -5.04
CA LYS A 393 34.40 -7.44 -5.24
C LYS A 393 33.04 -6.81 -5.57
N SER A 394 32.09 -7.65 -5.96
CA SER A 394 30.72 -7.27 -6.30
C SER A 394 29.81 -8.46 -6.06
N PHE A 395 28.50 -8.24 -5.98
CA PHE A 395 27.55 -9.35 -5.92
C PHE A 395 27.52 -10.10 -7.26
N ALA A 396 27.81 -9.42 -8.38
CA ALA A 396 28.04 -10.03 -9.70
C ALA A 396 29.11 -11.12 -9.66
N ASP A 397 30.26 -10.77 -9.10
CA ASP A 397 31.40 -11.68 -9.01
C ASP A 397 31.09 -12.83 -8.05
N LEU A 398 30.47 -12.54 -6.91
CA LEU A 398 30.05 -13.56 -5.94
C LEU A 398 29.13 -14.61 -6.58
N TYR A 399 28.12 -14.16 -7.33
CA TYR A 399 27.16 -15.03 -7.98
C TYR A 399 27.83 -15.81 -9.13
N ARG A 400 28.70 -15.16 -9.92
CA ARG A 400 29.44 -15.83 -10.99
C ARG A 400 30.36 -16.94 -10.47
N GLU A 401 31.06 -16.69 -9.36
CA GLU A 401 31.99 -17.65 -8.75
C GLU A 401 31.28 -18.79 -8.02
N HIS A 402 30.10 -18.53 -7.45
CA HIS A 402 29.38 -19.48 -6.59
C HIS A 402 27.88 -19.62 -6.91
N PRO A 403 27.51 -19.92 -8.17
CA PRO A 403 26.11 -19.79 -8.58
C PRO A 403 25.19 -20.82 -7.92
N GLU A 404 25.68 -22.04 -7.65
CA GLU A 404 24.90 -23.05 -6.93
C GLU A 404 24.63 -22.67 -5.47
N LYS A 405 25.54 -21.90 -4.85
CA LYS A 405 25.38 -21.42 -3.48
C LYS A 405 24.38 -20.27 -3.42
N VAL A 406 24.43 -19.36 -4.38
CA VAL A 406 23.48 -18.25 -4.43
C VAL A 406 22.06 -18.76 -4.73
N ASP A 407 21.88 -19.55 -5.79
CA ASP A 407 20.57 -20.09 -6.19
C ASP A 407 20.02 -21.12 -5.19
N GLY A 408 20.89 -21.99 -4.68
CA GLY A 408 20.50 -23.14 -3.88
C GLY A 408 20.41 -22.86 -2.39
N GLN A 409 21.03 -21.78 -1.89
CA GLN A 409 21.11 -21.49 -0.46
C GLN A 409 20.77 -20.04 -0.12
N LEU A 410 21.47 -19.06 -0.68
CA LEU A 410 21.28 -17.64 -0.32
C LEU A 410 19.86 -17.15 -0.65
N PHE A 411 19.41 -17.30 -1.90
CA PHE A 411 18.10 -16.83 -2.33
C PHE A 411 16.94 -17.55 -1.63
N PRO A 412 16.94 -18.90 -1.50
CA PRO A 412 15.94 -19.60 -0.69
C PRO A 412 15.91 -19.12 0.77
N PHE A 413 17.07 -18.89 1.38
CA PHE A 413 17.15 -18.38 2.73
C PHE A 413 16.53 -16.98 2.85
N LEU A 414 16.90 -16.04 1.98
CA LEU A 414 16.31 -14.69 1.96
C LEU A 414 14.79 -14.75 1.82
N LYS A 415 14.27 -15.58 0.89
CA LYS A 415 12.82 -15.79 0.72
C LYS A 415 12.16 -16.31 2.01
N SER A 416 12.80 -17.24 2.71
CA SER A 416 12.26 -17.85 3.94
C SER A 416 12.09 -16.85 5.09
N ILE A 417 12.90 -15.79 5.13
CA ILE A 417 12.82 -14.70 6.12
C ILE A 417 12.07 -13.47 5.58
N GLY A 418 11.45 -13.58 4.41
CA GLY A 418 10.64 -12.51 3.82
C GLY A 418 11.42 -11.42 3.09
N ILE A 419 12.66 -11.67 2.68
CA ILE A 419 13.40 -10.80 1.76
C ILE A 419 13.28 -11.40 0.37
N ARG A 420 12.65 -10.69 -0.58
CA ARG A 420 12.53 -11.15 -1.96
C ARG A 420 13.85 -10.86 -2.70
N PRO A 421 14.63 -11.88 -3.08
CA PRO A 421 15.83 -11.67 -3.88
C PRO A 421 15.42 -11.27 -5.32
N PRO A 422 16.35 -10.70 -6.11
CA PRO A 422 16.12 -10.53 -7.54
C PRO A 422 15.90 -11.90 -8.24
N PRO A 423 15.35 -11.89 -9.47
CA PRO A 423 15.22 -13.11 -10.27
C PRO A 423 16.54 -13.87 -10.37
N GLY A 424 16.50 -15.19 -10.17
CA GLY A 424 17.68 -16.04 -10.35
C GLY A 424 17.98 -16.31 -11.82
N ARG A 425 19.16 -16.83 -12.14
CA ARG A 425 19.56 -17.14 -13.53
C ARG A 425 18.64 -18.14 -14.26
N PHE A 426 17.91 -18.97 -13.51
CA PHE A 426 16.93 -19.91 -14.06
C PHE A 426 15.48 -19.49 -13.84
N ASP A 427 15.25 -18.25 -13.43
CA ASP A 427 13.91 -17.69 -13.39
C ASP A 427 13.27 -17.76 -14.80
N PRO A 428 11.98 -18.13 -14.92
CA PRO A 428 11.33 -18.26 -16.23
C PRO A 428 11.46 -17.01 -17.10
N LEU A 429 11.40 -15.81 -16.50
CA LEU A 429 11.53 -14.55 -17.23
C LEU A 429 12.96 -14.37 -17.76
N VAL A 430 13.96 -14.66 -16.94
CA VAL A 430 15.39 -14.61 -17.33
C VAL A 430 15.67 -15.62 -18.43
N VAL A 431 15.19 -16.86 -18.28
CA VAL A 431 15.37 -17.92 -19.28
C VAL A 431 14.72 -17.56 -20.60
N SER A 432 13.45 -17.13 -20.57
CA SER A 432 12.73 -16.69 -21.77
C SER A 432 13.51 -15.57 -22.47
N ARG A 433 14.00 -14.60 -21.69
CA ARG A 433 14.72 -13.46 -22.23
C ARG A 433 16.09 -13.84 -22.82
N VAL A 434 16.86 -14.72 -22.18
CA VAL A 434 18.11 -15.28 -22.73
C VAL A 434 17.85 -15.96 -24.08
N ILE A 435 16.78 -16.74 -24.18
CA ILE A 435 16.43 -17.41 -25.45
C ILE A 435 16.11 -16.37 -26.53
N GLU A 436 15.37 -15.31 -26.22
CA GLU A 436 15.06 -14.25 -27.19
C GLU A 436 16.32 -13.50 -27.64
N TRP A 437 17.31 -13.29 -26.76
CA TRP A 437 18.63 -12.77 -27.15
C TRP A 437 19.31 -13.67 -28.18
N LEU A 438 19.35 -14.98 -27.92
CA LEU A 438 19.96 -15.96 -28.83
C LEU A 438 19.20 -16.09 -30.16
N LYS A 439 17.87 -15.92 -30.15
CA LYS A 439 17.06 -15.88 -31.38
C LYS A 439 17.27 -14.61 -32.18
N THR A 440 17.55 -13.49 -31.53
CA THR A 440 17.77 -12.19 -32.19
C THR A 440 19.06 -12.17 -33.03
N ASP A 441 19.99 -13.07 -32.75
CA ASP A 441 21.12 -13.37 -33.62
C ASP A 441 20.74 -14.18 -34.89
N ASN A 442 19.45 -14.44 -35.10
CA ASN A 442 18.92 -14.98 -36.35
C ASN A 442 18.68 -13.88 -37.38
N GLU A 443 19.27 -14.05 -38.57
CA GLU A 443 19.13 -13.17 -39.73
C GLU A 443 17.67 -12.88 -40.09
N ALA A 444 16.77 -13.86 -39.97
CA ALA A 444 15.35 -13.67 -40.31
C ALA A 444 14.65 -12.65 -39.38
N ALA A 445 14.94 -12.68 -38.08
CA ALA A 445 14.36 -11.75 -37.11
C ALA A 445 14.85 -10.32 -37.35
N ARG A 446 16.15 -10.17 -37.67
CA ARG A 446 16.75 -8.88 -38.04
C ARG A 446 16.14 -8.30 -39.32
N GLN A 447 15.96 -9.12 -40.36
CA GLN A 447 15.33 -8.69 -41.61
C GLN A 447 13.87 -8.27 -41.41
N GLU A 448 13.12 -9.00 -40.61
CA GLU A 448 11.73 -8.64 -40.29
C GLU A 448 11.65 -7.31 -39.53
N PHE A 449 12.53 -7.11 -38.55
CA PHE A 449 12.63 -5.87 -37.79
C PHE A 449 13.00 -4.67 -38.68
N GLU A 450 14.04 -4.80 -39.52
CA GLU A 450 14.47 -3.75 -40.45
C GLU A 450 13.37 -3.41 -41.46
N ARG A 451 12.59 -4.41 -41.91
CA ARG A 451 11.40 -4.17 -42.74
C ARG A 451 10.36 -3.33 -41.98
N LEU A 452 10.07 -3.66 -40.72
CA LEU A 452 9.11 -2.91 -39.91
C LEU A 452 9.57 -1.47 -39.65
N LEU A 453 10.87 -1.25 -39.40
CA LEU A 453 11.44 0.10 -39.29
C LEU A 453 11.32 0.88 -40.62
N SER A 454 11.58 0.23 -41.75
CA SER A 454 11.39 0.84 -43.07
C SER A 454 9.93 1.17 -43.34
N ASP A 455 9.00 0.31 -42.94
CA ASP A 455 7.55 0.54 -43.09
C ASP A 455 7.06 1.69 -42.19
N MET A 456 7.71 1.92 -41.04
CA MET A 456 7.48 3.12 -40.21
C MET A 456 7.92 4.41 -40.90
N GLU A 457 8.84 4.38 -41.85
CA GLU A 457 9.24 5.54 -42.67
C GLU A 457 8.40 5.68 -43.95
N SER A 458 7.36 4.86 -44.12
CA SER A 458 6.49 4.91 -45.29
C SER A 458 5.70 6.22 -45.39
N GLY A 459 5.49 6.71 -46.61
CA GLY A 459 4.60 7.83 -46.87
C GLY A 459 3.13 7.54 -46.53
N SER A 460 2.73 6.26 -46.40
CA SER A 460 1.37 5.86 -46.07
C SER A 460 1.14 5.73 -44.57
N PHE A 461 0.17 6.48 -44.03
CA PHE A 461 -0.21 6.40 -42.62
C PHE A 461 -0.63 4.99 -42.18
N SER A 462 -1.38 4.26 -43.02
CA SER A 462 -1.84 2.91 -42.69
C SER A 462 -0.68 1.92 -42.51
N ILE A 463 0.34 2.03 -43.36
CA ILE A 463 1.54 1.19 -43.30
C ILE A 463 2.35 1.52 -42.03
N ARG A 464 2.57 2.81 -41.74
CA ARG A 464 3.26 3.22 -40.51
C ARG A 464 2.54 2.75 -39.25
N GLN A 465 1.21 2.87 -39.22
CA GLN A 465 0.41 2.46 -38.07
C GLN A 465 0.43 0.94 -37.89
N GLN A 466 0.38 0.17 -38.98
CA GLN A 466 0.48 -1.28 -38.93
C GLN A 466 1.87 -1.72 -38.44
N ALA A 467 2.94 -1.11 -38.96
CA ALA A 467 4.30 -1.42 -38.52
C ALA A 467 4.51 -1.12 -37.03
N PHE A 468 4.02 0.03 -36.55
CA PHE A 468 4.02 0.37 -35.13
C PHE A 468 3.28 -0.65 -34.29
N ARG A 469 2.06 -1.04 -34.68
CA ARG A 469 1.28 -2.08 -33.97
C ARG A 469 2.01 -3.41 -33.96
N SER A 470 2.57 -3.84 -35.09
CA SER A 470 3.31 -5.11 -35.18
C SER A 470 4.57 -5.12 -34.32
N LEU A 471 5.31 -4.01 -34.24
CA LEU A 471 6.44 -3.89 -33.31
C LEU A 471 5.97 -3.96 -31.86
N ASN A 472 4.84 -3.32 -31.54
CA ASN A 472 4.30 -3.31 -30.18
C ASN A 472 3.74 -4.67 -29.75
N GLU A 473 2.97 -5.33 -30.61
CA GLU A 473 2.41 -6.67 -30.40
C GLU A 473 3.48 -7.76 -30.29
N ASN A 474 4.68 -7.51 -30.84
CA ASN A 474 5.82 -8.42 -30.80
C ASN A 474 7.00 -7.81 -30.01
N LEU A 475 6.70 -6.99 -29.00
CA LEU A 475 7.73 -6.31 -28.20
C LEU A 475 8.73 -7.29 -27.59
N ASP A 476 8.28 -8.44 -27.08
CA ASP A 476 9.13 -9.46 -26.47
C ASP A 476 10.25 -9.93 -27.42
N LYS A 477 9.91 -10.08 -28.70
CA LYS A 477 10.80 -10.52 -29.78
C LYS A 477 11.75 -9.41 -30.24
N PHE A 478 11.27 -8.16 -30.31
CA PHE A 478 12.02 -7.06 -30.92
C PHE A 478 12.67 -6.10 -29.92
N ALA A 479 12.39 -6.19 -28.62
CA ALA A 479 12.85 -5.23 -27.61
C ALA A 479 14.38 -5.01 -27.64
N ILE A 480 15.16 -6.06 -27.85
CA ILE A 480 16.63 -5.99 -27.92
C ILE A 480 17.08 -5.17 -29.13
N LEU A 481 16.49 -5.43 -30.30
CA LEU A 481 16.80 -4.70 -31.53
C LEU A 481 16.35 -3.23 -31.43
N ILE A 482 15.22 -2.97 -30.77
CA ILE A 482 14.69 -1.62 -30.51
C ILE A 482 15.62 -0.81 -29.61
N GLU A 483 16.16 -1.44 -28.56
CA GLU A 483 17.15 -0.83 -27.67
C GLU A 483 18.46 -0.50 -28.41
N GLN A 484 18.90 -1.40 -29.30
CA GLN A 484 20.09 -1.20 -30.13
C GLN A 484 19.90 -0.22 -31.29
N THR A 485 18.67 0.17 -31.61
CA THR A 485 18.37 1.07 -32.73
C THR A 485 18.71 2.52 -32.38
N SER A 486 19.74 3.07 -33.02
CA SER A 486 20.05 4.51 -32.88
C SER A 486 18.92 5.38 -33.44
N PRO A 487 18.53 6.48 -32.76
CA PRO A 487 17.58 7.47 -33.29
C PRO A 487 17.96 7.98 -34.70
N ASP A 488 19.25 8.06 -35.01
CA ASP A 488 19.77 8.53 -36.29
C ASP A 488 19.40 7.63 -37.48
N ARG A 489 18.96 6.39 -37.22
CA ARG A 489 18.49 5.47 -38.27
C ARG A 489 17.12 5.84 -38.82
N LEU A 490 16.35 6.64 -38.07
CA LEU A 490 15.00 7.07 -38.44
C LEU A 490 15.05 8.51 -38.94
N ARG A 491 14.32 8.80 -40.02
CA ARG A 491 14.34 10.13 -40.65
C ARG A 491 13.19 10.99 -40.16
N SER A 492 12.05 10.39 -39.86
CA SER A 492 10.86 11.13 -39.46
C SER A 492 10.80 11.29 -37.93
N ILE A 493 10.42 12.49 -37.48
CA ILE A 493 10.20 12.78 -36.05
C ILE A 493 9.09 11.88 -35.47
N GLU A 494 8.08 11.56 -36.29
CA GLU A 494 6.99 10.63 -35.92
C GLU A 494 7.53 9.23 -35.63
N SER A 495 8.39 8.69 -36.49
CA SER A 495 9.02 7.38 -36.31
C SER A 495 9.89 7.35 -35.07
N ILE A 496 10.72 8.38 -34.86
CA ILE A 496 11.56 8.50 -33.67
C ILE A 496 10.68 8.47 -32.42
N ALA A 497 9.63 9.30 -32.35
CA ALA A 497 8.73 9.33 -31.20
C ALA A 497 8.06 7.98 -30.93
N ARG A 498 7.62 7.27 -31.98
CA ARG A 498 7.00 5.95 -31.88
C ARG A 498 7.97 4.86 -31.43
N VAL A 499 9.19 4.83 -31.97
CA VAL A 499 10.22 3.88 -31.51
C VAL A 499 10.63 4.18 -30.07
N GLU A 500 10.74 5.46 -29.67
CA GLU A 500 10.98 5.84 -28.27
C GLU A 500 9.84 5.40 -27.35
N GLU A 501 8.58 5.48 -27.80
CA GLU A 501 7.42 5.00 -27.05
C GLU A 501 7.52 3.48 -26.81
N ILE A 502 7.78 2.71 -27.87
CA ILE A 502 7.94 1.25 -27.75
C ILE A 502 9.17 0.92 -26.89
N ARG A 503 10.27 1.67 -27.03
CA ARG A 503 11.47 1.48 -26.21
C ARG A 503 11.18 1.74 -24.73
N LYS A 504 10.40 2.76 -24.38
CA LYS A 504 9.99 3.01 -22.99
C LYS A 504 9.18 1.84 -22.43
N GLN A 505 8.26 1.28 -23.21
CA GLN A 505 7.50 0.09 -22.82
C GLN A 505 8.40 -1.13 -22.62
N GLY A 506 9.31 -1.39 -23.57
CA GLY A 506 10.28 -2.48 -23.48
C GLY A 506 11.23 -2.33 -22.28
N ASN A 507 11.70 -1.11 -22.02
CA ASN A 507 12.56 -0.81 -20.87
C ASN A 507 11.81 -0.99 -19.54
N ALA A 508 10.53 -0.63 -19.47
CA ALA A 508 9.73 -0.87 -18.28
C ALA A 508 9.58 -2.37 -17.97
N LEU A 509 9.53 -3.21 -19.02
CA LEU A 509 9.34 -4.65 -18.88
C LEU A 509 10.65 -5.43 -18.67
N TYR A 510 11.68 -5.14 -19.46
CA TYR A 510 12.84 -6.03 -19.62
C TYR A 510 14.16 -5.46 -19.14
N LYS A 511 14.26 -4.15 -18.88
CA LYS A 511 15.55 -3.51 -18.56
C LYS A 511 16.28 -4.18 -17.39
N GLN A 512 15.57 -4.50 -16.31
CA GLN A 512 16.18 -5.16 -15.15
C GLN A 512 16.69 -6.56 -15.51
N THR A 513 15.88 -7.34 -16.21
CA THR A 513 16.23 -8.70 -16.67
C THR A 513 17.42 -8.67 -17.64
N ASP A 514 17.45 -7.72 -18.57
CA ASP A 514 18.53 -7.56 -19.55
C ASP A 514 19.85 -7.15 -18.88
N HIS A 515 19.82 -6.21 -17.93
CA HIS A 515 21.00 -5.87 -17.12
C HIS A 515 21.51 -7.06 -16.31
N LEU A 516 20.60 -7.88 -15.78
CA LEU A 516 20.94 -9.08 -15.02
C LEU A 516 21.61 -10.13 -15.92
N ILE A 517 21.06 -10.39 -17.12
CA ILE A 517 21.65 -11.29 -18.13
C ILE A 517 23.06 -10.84 -18.51
N GLN A 518 23.25 -9.54 -18.74
CA GLN A 518 24.55 -8.96 -19.07
C GLN A 518 25.54 -9.06 -17.90
N SER A 519 25.10 -8.75 -16.68
CA SER A 519 25.95 -8.79 -15.47
C SER A 519 26.48 -10.19 -15.17
N PHE A 520 25.63 -11.20 -15.37
CA PHE A 520 26.04 -12.60 -15.24
C PHE A 520 26.89 -13.09 -16.40
N GLY A 521 26.88 -12.40 -17.54
CA GLY A 521 27.47 -12.90 -18.77
C GLY A 521 26.77 -14.19 -19.23
N SER A 522 25.45 -14.31 -19.00
CA SER A 522 24.71 -15.55 -19.27
C SER A 522 24.81 -16.02 -20.71
N LEU A 523 25.03 -15.11 -21.66
CA LEU A 523 25.19 -15.42 -23.09
C LEU A 523 26.60 -15.91 -23.46
N ASP A 524 27.56 -15.73 -22.56
CA ASP A 524 28.98 -16.07 -22.73
C ASP A 524 29.46 -17.15 -21.74
N ASP A 525 28.58 -17.59 -20.83
CA ASP A 525 28.84 -18.68 -19.89
C ASP A 525 28.38 -20.02 -20.47
N SER A 526 29.33 -20.78 -21.02
CA SER A 526 29.06 -22.10 -21.59
C SER A 526 28.54 -23.12 -20.57
N GLN A 527 28.88 -22.99 -19.28
CA GLN A 527 28.39 -23.89 -18.24
C GLN A 527 26.91 -23.61 -17.94
N TYR A 528 26.54 -22.33 -17.83
CA TYR A 528 25.14 -21.92 -17.70
C TYR A 528 24.30 -22.38 -18.89
N LEU A 529 24.76 -22.14 -20.13
CA LEU A 529 24.02 -22.53 -21.33
C LEU A 529 23.83 -24.06 -21.41
N LYS A 530 24.83 -24.85 -21.03
CA LYS A 530 24.70 -26.32 -20.91
C LYS A 530 23.68 -26.72 -19.85
N ALA A 531 23.68 -26.06 -18.69
CA ALA A 531 22.71 -26.30 -17.63
C ALA A 531 21.28 -25.86 -18.01
N LEU A 532 21.15 -24.96 -18.99
CA LEU A 532 19.88 -24.46 -19.52
C LEU A 532 19.21 -25.43 -20.49
N LEU A 533 19.98 -26.17 -21.31
CA LEU A 533 19.46 -27.14 -22.30
C LEU A 533 18.35 -28.08 -21.78
N PRO A 534 18.49 -28.76 -20.62
CA PRO A 534 17.45 -29.66 -20.13
C PRO A 534 16.19 -28.95 -19.61
N ARG A 535 16.19 -27.62 -19.51
CA ARG A 535 15.11 -26.81 -18.93
C ARG A 535 14.24 -26.11 -19.97
N ILE A 536 14.61 -26.19 -21.25
CA ILE A 536 13.96 -25.46 -22.34
C ILE A 536 13.37 -26.44 -23.36
N SER A 537 12.40 -25.98 -24.14
CA SER A 537 11.79 -26.78 -25.20
C SER A 537 12.79 -27.15 -26.30
N GLU A 538 12.57 -28.29 -26.96
CA GLU A 538 13.42 -28.77 -28.08
C GLU A 538 13.58 -27.71 -29.17
N ALA A 539 12.52 -26.96 -29.47
CA ALA A 539 12.56 -25.87 -30.46
C ALA A 539 13.58 -24.76 -30.10
N ASN A 540 13.84 -24.53 -28.82
CA ASN A 540 14.79 -23.53 -28.35
C ASN A 540 16.21 -24.08 -28.15
N GLN A 541 16.38 -25.40 -28.01
CA GLN A 541 17.68 -26.04 -27.79
C GLN A 541 18.68 -25.76 -28.93
N ALA A 542 18.21 -25.67 -30.18
CA ALA A 542 19.08 -25.41 -31.32
C ALA A 542 19.81 -24.05 -31.23
N PHE A 543 19.14 -23.01 -30.73
CA PHE A 543 19.74 -21.67 -30.57
C PHE A 543 20.80 -21.67 -29.46
N VAL A 544 20.50 -22.33 -28.34
CA VAL A 544 21.44 -22.48 -27.22
C VAL A 544 22.65 -23.32 -27.61
N GLN A 545 22.44 -24.44 -28.30
CA GLN A 545 23.52 -25.31 -28.75
C GLN A 545 24.46 -24.58 -29.72
N LYS A 546 23.91 -23.84 -30.69
CA LYS A 546 24.71 -23.03 -31.60
C LYS A 546 25.65 -22.07 -30.85
N ARG A 547 25.14 -21.40 -29.80
CA ARG A 547 25.97 -20.49 -29.00
C ARG A 547 27.03 -21.21 -28.19
N ILE A 548 26.72 -22.38 -27.62
CA ILE A 548 27.71 -23.23 -26.94
C ILE A 548 28.84 -23.60 -27.91
N ASP A 549 28.49 -24.06 -29.12
CA ASP A 549 29.46 -24.45 -30.14
C ASP A 549 30.36 -23.27 -30.54
N GLU A 550 29.79 -22.07 -30.70
CA GLU A 550 30.54 -20.84 -30.96
C GLU A 550 31.54 -20.50 -29.84
N LEU A 551 31.11 -20.60 -28.57
CA LEU A 551 31.94 -20.32 -27.41
C LEU A 551 33.08 -21.34 -27.25
N GLU A 552 32.83 -22.61 -27.56
CA GLU A 552 33.83 -23.69 -27.51
C GLU A 552 34.80 -23.67 -28.70
N ALA A 553 34.38 -23.12 -29.85
CA ALA A 553 35.22 -22.94 -31.02
C ALA A 553 36.22 -21.77 -30.86
N LEU A 554 35.96 -20.83 -29.94
CA LEU A 554 36.92 -19.76 -29.62
C LEU A 554 38.16 -20.36 -28.95
N PRO A 555 39.38 -20.01 -29.40
CA PRO A 555 40.60 -20.47 -28.75
C PRO A 555 40.59 -20.05 -27.27
N PRO A 556 41.09 -20.89 -26.35
CA PRO A 556 41.14 -20.54 -24.93
C PRO A 556 41.90 -19.23 -24.78
N THR A 557 41.17 -18.16 -24.45
CA THR A 557 41.73 -16.83 -24.23
C THR A 557 42.68 -16.96 -23.05
N THR A 558 43.97 -16.78 -23.30
CA THR A 558 45.04 -17.10 -22.34
C THR A 558 45.11 -16.11 -21.17
N ASP A 559 44.19 -15.14 -21.10
CA ASP A 559 44.14 -14.06 -20.12
C ASP A 559 42.71 -13.86 -19.55
N ARG A 560 42.23 -14.81 -18.75
CA ARG A 560 41.15 -14.54 -17.78
C ARG A 560 41.62 -15.00 -16.40
N LYS A 561 42.31 -14.09 -15.71
CA LYS A 561 42.50 -14.11 -14.25
C LYS A 561 41.57 -13.10 -13.61
#